data_AF-A0A7X9BX08-F1
#
_entry.id   AF-A0A7X9BX08-F1
#
_cell.length_a   1.000
_cell.length_b   1.000
_cell.length_c   1.000
_cell.angle_alpha   90.00
_cell.angle_beta   90.00
_cell.angle_gamma   90.00
#
_symmetry.space_group_name_H-M   'P 1'
#
loop_
_entity.id
_entity.type
_entity.pdbx_description
1 polymer ?
#
loop_
_entity_poly.entity_id
_entity_poly.type
_entity_poly.pdbx_seq_one_letter_code
_entity_poly.pdbx_strand_id
1 'polypeptide(L)'
;MDLRTVMLMLAVGSFIFGLLLVVFRFKRNNPQKVPFWIVAKFLQAAGSLMIYFRIDTFDGVRLLASIVLILGCAYEAWAVGTLSGKHMRRNTHVLISLGMLKLQDLLGIGIMIL
;
A
#
# COMPACT_ATOMS: atom_id res chain seq x y z
N MET A 1 18.64 -8.47 9.79
CA MET A 1 17.52 -9.16 9.10
C MET A 1 17.58 -8.75 7.63
N ASP A 2 17.57 -9.69 6.69
CA ASP A 2 17.76 -9.39 5.27
C ASP A 2 16.52 -8.72 4.64
N LEU A 3 16.72 -7.81 3.68
CA LEU A 3 15.65 -7.01 3.06
C LEU A 3 14.64 -7.91 2.36
N ARG A 4 15.11 -8.98 1.72
CA ARG A 4 14.26 -9.98 1.07
C ARG A 4 13.32 -10.64 2.08
N THR A 5 13.81 -10.98 3.26
CA THR A 5 12.99 -11.58 4.33
C THR A 5 11.93 -10.60 4.84
N VAL A 6 12.28 -9.31 4.99
CA VAL A 6 11.32 -8.27 5.41
C VAL A 6 10.21 -8.10 4.37
N MET A 7 10.56 -8.02 3.09
CA MET A 7 9.58 -7.89 2.00
C MET A 7 8.63 -9.09 1.93
N LEU A 8 9.14 -10.30 2.12
CA LEU A 8 8.31 -11.50 2.17
C LEU A 8 7.35 -11.48 3.36
N MET A 9 7.84 -11.09 4.53
CA MET A 9 7.02 -10.98 5.74
C MET A 9 5.89 -9.96 5.56
N LEU A 10 6.18 -8.82 4.94
CA LEU A 10 5.18 -7.80 4.60
C LEU A 10 4.16 -8.31 3.58
N ALA A 11 4.61 -9.04 2.56
CA ALA A 11 3.71 -9.62 1.55
C ALA A 11 2.75 -10.63 2.17
N VAL A 12 3.27 -11.58 2.95
CA VAL A 12 2.49 -12.61 3.64
C VAL A 12 1.54 -11.99 4.66
N GLY A 13 2.02 -11.06 5.50
CA GLY A 13 1.19 -10.37 6.48
C GLY A 13 0.03 -9.60 5.84
N SER A 14 0.32 -8.85 4.77
CA SER A 14 -0.70 -8.08 4.04
C SER A 14 -1.72 -8.99 3.35
N PHE A 15 -1.27 -10.13 2.82
CA PHE A 15 -2.15 -11.11 2.18
C PHE A 15 -3.08 -11.80 3.18
N ILE A 16 -2.55 -12.30 4.31
CA ILE A 16 -3.34 -12.92 5.39
C ILE A 16 -4.37 -11.93 5.93
N PHE A 17 -3.97 -10.67 6.14
CA PHE A 17 -4.88 -9.64 6.63
C PHE A 17 -5.96 -9.28 5.60
N GLY A 18 -5.61 -9.22 4.32
CA GLY A 18 -6.58 -9.05 3.22
C GLY A 18 -7.61 -10.17 3.19
N LEU A 19 -7.18 -11.43 3.30
CA LEU A 19 -8.08 -12.59 3.37
C LEU A 19 -8.99 -12.55 4.60
N LEU A 20 -8.45 -12.18 5.76
CA LEU A 20 -9.22 -12.04 6.99
C LEU A 20 -10.34 -11.00 6.81
N LEU A 21 -10.04 -9.84 6.21
CA LEU A 21 -11.04 -8.81 5.89
C LEU A 21 -12.09 -9.30 4.89
N VAL A 22 -11.71 -10.12 3.91
CA VAL A 22 -12.66 -10.75 2.97
C VAL A 22 -13.60 -11.69 3.72
N VAL A 23 -13.09 -12.57 4.58
CA VAL A 23 -13.92 -13.48 5.38
C VAL A 23 -14.88 -12.68 6.28
N PHE A 24 -14.40 -11.64 6.95
CA PHE A 24 -15.25 -10.77 7.77
C PHE A 24 -16.33 -10.02 6.97
N ARG A 25 -16.01 -9.62 5.72
CA ARG A 25 -16.97 -8.99 4.81
C ARG A 25 -18.11 -9.94 4.42
N PHE A 26 -17.83 -11.24 4.25
CA PHE A 26 -18.85 -12.23 3.90
C PHE A 26 -19.65 -12.71 5.11
N LYS A 27 -19.02 -12.86 6.28
CA LYS A 27 -19.66 -13.50 7.44
C LYS A 27 -20.63 -12.60 8.20
N ARG A 28 -20.65 -11.28 7.95
CA ARG A 28 -21.43 -10.36 8.78
C ARG A 28 -22.11 -9.30 7.92
N ASN A 29 -23.42 -9.18 8.09
CA ASN A 29 -24.28 -8.11 7.58
C ASN A 29 -23.95 -6.75 8.26
N ASN A 30 -22.66 -6.48 8.47
CA ASN A 30 -22.13 -5.34 9.20
C ASN A 30 -22.17 -4.10 8.30
N PRO A 31 -22.81 -3.00 8.74
CA PRO A 31 -22.86 -1.76 7.99
C PRO A 31 -21.51 -1.02 7.94
N GLN A 32 -20.54 -1.39 8.78
CA GLN A 32 -19.16 -0.91 8.66
C GLN A 32 -18.43 -1.64 7.53
N LYS A 33 -18.84 -1.38 6.29
CA LYS A 33 -17.98 -1.61 5.13
C LYS A 33 -16.78 -0.69 5.34
N VAL A 34 -15.62 -1.24 5.70
CA VAL A 34 -14.37 -0.47 5.61
C VAL A 34 -14.01 -0.45 4.14
N PRO A 35 -14.45 0.59 3.40
CA PRO A 35 -14.26 0.57 1.96
C PRO A 35 -12.75 0.71 1.74
N PHE A 36 -12.24 0.07 0.69
CA PHE A 36 -10.83 0.15 0.28
C PHE A 36 -9.79 -0.59 1.13
N TRP A 37 -10.05 -0.99 2.40
CA TRP A 37 -9.02 -1.66 3.21
C TRP A 37 -8.57 -3.02 2.66
N ILE A 38 -9.52 -3.78 2.09
CA ILE A 38 -9.23 -5.05 1.40
C ILE A 38 -8.30 -4.81 0.20
N VAL A 39 -8.64 -3.82 -0.63
CA VAL A 39 -7.87 -3.45 -1.83
C VAL A 39 -6.48 -2.97 -1.44
N ALA A 40 -6.37 -2.13 -0.41
CA ALA A 40 -5.11 -1.64 0.13
C ALA A 40 -4.14 -2.78 0.48
N LYS A 41 -4.64 -3.79 1.18
CA LYS A 41 -3.85 -4.92 1.68
C LYS A 41 -3.42 -5.86 0.57
N PHE A 42 -4.27 -6.08 -0.44
CA PHE A 42 -3.87 -6.82 -1.63
C PHE A 42 -2.86 -6.05 -2.49
N LEU A 43 -2.97 -4.72 -2.60
CA LEU A 43 -1.98 -3.89 -3.29
C LEU A 43 -0.63 -3.91 -2.55
N GLN A 44 -0.63 -3.74 -1.22
CA GLN A 44 0.60 -3.87 -0.42
C GLN A 44 1.24 -5.26 -0.58
N ALA A 45 0.43 -6.33 -0.52
CA ALA A 45 0.92 -7.68 -0.73
C ALA A 45 1.55 -7.87 -2.13
N ALA A 46 0.88 -7.39 -3.18
CA ALA A 46 1.35 -7.50 -4.55
C ALA A 46 2.66 -6.72 -4.77
N GLY A 47 2.73 -5.47 -4.30
CA GLY A 47 3.93 -4.66 -4.47
C GLY A 47 5.12 -5.18 -3.65
N SER A 48 4.91 -5.63 -2.40
CA SER A 48 5.98 -6.30 -1.63
C SER A 48 6.46 -7.59 -2.27
N LEU A 49 5.55 -8.38 -2.85
CA LEU A 49 5.90 -9.63 -3.55
C LEU A 49 6.67 -9.35 -4.85
N MET A 50 6.29 -8.32 -5.61
CA MET A 50 7.01 -7.89 -6.80
C MET A 50 8.45 -7.44 -6.46
N ILE A 51 8.63 -6.67 -5.38
CA ILE A 51 9.97 -6.28 -4.90
C ILE A 51 10.77 -7.51 -4.46
N TYR A 52 10.14 -8.47 -3.77
CA TYR A 52 10.80 -9.71 -3.33
C TYR A 52 11.44 -10.48 -4.50
N PHE A 53 10.71 -10.63 -5.61
CA PHE A 53 11.20 -11.34 -6.80
C PHE A 53 12.20 -10.52 -7.65
N ARG A 54 12.26 -9.19 -7.50
CA ARG A 54 13.08 -8.29 -8.31
C ARG A 54 14.00 -7.40 -7.46
N ILE A 55 14.50 -7.93 -6.34
CA ILE A 55 15.27 -7.14 -5.38
C ILE A 55 16.65 -6.72 -5.92
N ASP A 56 17.22 -7.51 -6.83
CA ASP A 56 18.56 -7.35 -7.38
C ASP A 56 18.59 -6.54 -8.69
N THR A 57 17.42 -6.26 -9.30
CA THR A 57 17.31 -5.58 -10.61
C THR A 57 16.48 -4.31 -10.47
N PHE A 58 17.06 -3.17 -10.86
CA PHE A 58 16.37 -1.89 -10.87
C PHE A 58 15.80 -1.61 -12.27
N ASP A 59 14.68 -2.28 -12.56
CA ASP A 59 13.96 -2.14 -13.83
C ASP A 59 12.58 -1.49 -13.61
N GLY A 60 11.86 -1.21 -14.71
CA GLY A 60 10.50 -0.66 -14.67
C GLY A 60 9.50 -1.49 -13.82
N VAL A 61 9.75 -2.79 -13.64
CA VAL A 61 8.97 -3.67 -12.76
C VAL A 61 9.10 -3.27 -11.29
N ARG A 62 10.30 -2.87 -10.86
CA ARG A 62 10.54 -2.41 -9.48
C ARG A 62 9.92 -1.04 -9.25
N LEU A 63 9.95 -0.16 -10.25
CA LEU A 63 9.22 1.11 -10.20
C LEU A 63 7.71 0.88 -10.05
N LEU A 64 7.14 -0.03 -10.86
CA LEU A 64 5.74 -0.40 -10.77
C LEU A 64 5.39 -0.99 -9.39
N ALA A 65 6.25 -1.84 -8.85
CA ALA A 65 6.07 -2.41 -7.51
C ALA A 65 6.00 -1.34 -6.41
N SER A 66 6.87 -0.33 -6.50
CA SER A 66 6.87 0.81 -5.58
C SER A 66 5.59 1.64 -5.70
N ILE A 67 5.11 1.91 -6.92
CA ILE A 67 3.85 2.61 -7.15
C ILE A 67 2.67 1.83 -6.54
N VAL A 68 2.64 0.51 -6.75
CA VAL A 68 1.60 -0.38 -6.20
C VAL A 68 1.62 -0.36 -4.66
N LEU A 69 2.79 -0.38 -4.03
CA LEU A 69 2.94 -0.26 -2.56
C LEU A 69 2.42 1.08 -2.04
N ILE A 70 2.83 2.18 -2.67
CA ILE A 70 2.43 3.54 -2.31
C ILE A 70 0.90 3.70 -2.42
N LEU A 71 0.31 3.22 -3.52
CA LEU A 71 -1.13 3.20 -3.71
C LEU A 71 -1.82 2.38 -2.60
N GLY A 72 -1.30 1.19 -2.27
CA GLY A 72 -1.81 0.38 -1.18
C GLY A 72 -1.81 1.13 0.16
N CYS A 73 -0.72 1.81 0.51
CA CYS A 73 -0.63 2.65 1.71
C CYS A 73 -1.62 3.83 1.68
N ALA A 74 -1.82 4.47 0.53
CA ALA A 74 -2.78 5.56 0.40
C ALA A 74 -4.23 5.10 0.64
N TYR A 75 -4.61 3.94 0.10
CA TYR A 75 -5.92 3.34 0.35
C TYR A 75 -6.10 2.92 1.81
N GLU A 76 -5.05 2.44 2.46
CA GLU A 76 -5.09 2.11 3.90
C GLU A 76 -5.30 3.37 4.76
N ALA A 77 -4.58 4.46 4.47
CA ALA A 77 -4.78 5.73 5.15
C ALA A 77 -6.22 6.25 5.00
N TRP A 78 -6.82 6.09 3.81
CA TRP A 78 -8.21 6.45 3.56
C TRP A 78 -9.20 5.56 4.33
N ALA A 79 -8.94 4.25 4.40
CA ALA A 79 -9.74 3.33 5.20
C ALA A 79 -9.72 3.69 6.69
N VAL A 80 -8.54 4.02 7.25
CA VAL A 80 -8.38 4.46 8.64
C VAL A 80 -9.09 5.80 8.89
N GLY A 81 -9.00 6.75 7.96
CA GLY A 81 -9.70 8.02 8.06
C GLY A 81 -11.22 7.87 8.08
N THR A 82 -11.75 6.96 7.26
CA THR A 82 -13.18 6.61 7.24
C THR A 82 -13.63 5.97 8.56
N LEU A 83 -12.83 5.08 9.14
CA LEU A 83 -13.11 4.46 10.44
C LEU A 83 -13.06 5.42 11.62
N SER A 84 -12.19 6.43 11.53
CA SER A 84 -12.03 7.44 12.59
C SER A 84 -13.14 8.50 12.61
N GLY A 85 -14.15 8.40 11.73
CA GLY A 85 -15.26 9.36 11.65
C GLY A 85 -14.84 10.77 11.18
N LYS A 86 -13.57 10.96 10.84
CA LYS A 86 -13.05 12.21 10.27
C LYS A 86 -13.31 12.16 8.78
N HIS A 87 -14.39 12.80 8.32
CA HIS A 87 -14.65 13.02 6.89
C HIS A 87 -13.44 13.76 6.29
N MET A 88 -12.57 13.02 5.60
CA MET A 88 -11.30 13.53 5.10
C MET A 88 -11.57 14.57 4.00
N ARG A 89 -11.38 15.84 4.35
CA ARG A 89 -11.48 16.98 3.44
C ARG A 89 -10.39 16.86 2.37
N ARG A 90 -10.75 17.16 1.12
CA ARG A 90 -9.94 17.06 -0.13
C ARG A 90 -8.48 17.51 -0.05
N ASN A 91 -8.11 18.36 0.91
CA ASN A 91 -6.73 18.83 1.13
C ASN A 91 -5.78 17.77 1.74
N THR A 92 -6.29 16.79 2.48
CA THR A 92 -5.45 15.70 3.01
C THR A 92 -5.03 14.73 1.91
N HIS A 93 -5.81 14.63 0.82
CA HIS A 93 -5.41 13.89 -0.39
C HIS A 93 -4.16 14.50 -1.02
N VAL A 94 -4.13 15.83 -1.17
CA VAL A 94 -2.98 16.55 -1.73
C VAL A 94 -1.76 16.40 -0.83
N LEU A 95 -1.92 16.47 0.49
CA LEU A 95 -0.80 16.35 1.44
C LEU A 95 -0.20 14.93 1.49
N ILE A 96 -1.03 13.88 1.39
CA ILE A 96 -0.55 12.49 1.35
C ILE A 96 0.11 12.19 0.00
N SER A 97 -0.47 12.66 -1.11
CA SER A 97 0.14 12.53 -2.44
C SER A 97 1.45 13.31 -2.55
N LEU A 98 1.51 14.55 -2.04
CA LEU A 98 2.75 15.35 -1.97
C LEU A 98 3.77 14.75 -1.00
N GLY A 99 3.33 14.18 0.12
CA GLY A 99 4.20 13.48 1.06
C GLY A 99 4.83 12.24 0.42
N MET A 100 4.06 11.49 -0.37
CA MET A 100 4.55 10.32 -1.10
C MET A 100 5.49 10.69 -2.26
N LEU A 101 5.18 11.75 -3.02
CA LEU A 101 6.08 12.31 -4.05
C LEU A 101 7.39 12.81 -3.44
N LYS A 102 7.30 13.58 -2.35
CA LYS A 102 8.47 14.16 -1.69
C LYS A 102 9.33 13.11 -0.97
N LEU A 103 8.70 12.04 -0.47
CA LEU A 103 9.42 10.89 0.07
C LEU A 103 10.15 10.10 -1.03
N GLN A 104 9.56 10.02 -2.23
CA GLN A 104 10.19 9.40 -3.40
C GLN A 104 11.40 10.21 -3.89
N ASP A 105 11.30 11.54 -3.90
CA ASP A 105 12.43 12.44 -4.20
C ASP A 105 13.52 12.39 -3.13
N LEU A 106 13.15 12.33 -1.83
CA LEU A 106 14.10 12.31 -0.71
C LEU A 106 14.83 10.97 -0.55
N LEU A 107 14.22 9.85 -0.97
CA LEU A 107 14.84 8.51 -0.98
C LEU A 107 15.89 8.32 -2.09
N GLY A 108 16.19 9.36 -2.88
CA GLY A 108 17.29 9.31 -3.86
C GLY A 108 17.01 8.38 -5.05
N ILE A 109 15.74 8.08 -5.35
CA ILE A 109 15.38 7.55 -6.68
C ILE A 109 15.24 8.76 -7.58
N GLY A 110 16.41 9.24 -8.01
CA GLY A 110 16.53 10.29 -8.99
C GLY A 110 15.60 10.01 -10.17
N ILE A 111 14.81 11.03 -10.48
CA ILE A 111 14.37 11.35 -11.82
C ILE A 111 15.52 11.04 -12.79
N MET A 112 15.47 9.86 -13.43
CA MET A 112 16.08 9.65 -14.74
C MET A 112 14.97 9.90 -15.77
N ILE A 113 14.48 11.14 -15.75
CA ILE A 113 13.94 11.82 -16.92
C ILE A 113 14.87 13.03 -17.14
N LEU A 114 16.13 12.73 -17.42
CA LEU A 114 16.93 13.31 -18.48
C LEU A 114 17.91 12.24 -18.96
#